data_AF-A0A401Q0J4-F1
#
_entry.id   AF-A0A401Q0J4-F1
#
_cell.length_a   1.000
_cell.length_b   1.000
_cell.length_c   1.000
_cell.angle_alpha   90.00
_cell.angle_beta   90.00
_cell.angle_gamma   90.00
#
_symmetry.space_group_name_H-M   'P 1'
#
loop_
_entity.id
_entity.type
_entity.pdbx_description
1 polymer ?
#
loop_
_entity_poly.entity_id
_entity_poly.type
_entity_poly.pdbx_seq_one_letter_code
_entity_poly.pdbx_strand_id
1 'polypeptide(L)'
;MAVKIGIIGGSGLGDLDILEQRTEKCVDTPFGKPSDVLILGKIKKVHCVLLARHGRRHTIMPTNVNFRANIWALKQEGCTHIIATTACGSLQEEIQPGDIVIIDQFIDR
;
A
#
# COMPACT_ATOMS: atom_id res chain seq x y z
N MET A 1 -4.73 -22.34 3.35
CA MET A 1 -3.79 -21.47 2.60
C MET A 1 -3.09 -20.57 3.59
N ALA A 2 -1.78 -20.34 3.44
CA ALA A 2 -1.05 -19.43 4.33
C ALA A 2 -1.41 -17.97 4.01
N VAL A 3 -1.60 -17.15 5.05
CA VAL A 3 -1.92 -15.72 4.89
C VAL A 3 -0.65 -14.93 4.55
N LYS A 4 -0.77 -14.05 3.56
CA LYS A 4 0.24 -13.02 3.22
C LYS A 4 -0.48 -11.67 3.02
N ILE A 5 0.03 -10.62 3.66
CA ILE A 5 -0.62 -9.29 3.71
C ILE A 5 0.14 -8.30 2.83
N GLY A 6 -0.52 -7.75 1.81
CA GLY A 6 -0.04 -6.58 1.09
C GLY A 6 -0.35 -5.31 1.88
N ILE A 7 0.60 -4.39 1.97
CA ILE A 7 0.44 -3.09 2.62
C ILE A 7 0.71 -2.01 1.57
N ILE A 8 -0.27 -1.16 1.29
CA ILE A 8 -0.12 -0.01 0.39
C ILE A 8 -0.04 1.27 1.21
N GLY A 9 1.17 1.79 1.38
CA GLY A 9 1.43 3.04 2.10
C GLY A 9 1.10 4.27 1.25
N GLY A 10 0.17 5.10 1.72
CA GLY A 10 -0.08 6.43 1.17
C GLY A 10 0.87 7.49 1.74
N SER A 11 0.54 8.77 1.54
CA SER A 11 1.22 9.88 2.20
C SER A 11 1.21 9.72 3.72
N GLY A 12 2.35 9.94 4.38
CA GLY A 12 2.49 9.84 5.84
C GLY A 12 2.85 8.45 6.37
N LEU A 13 2.71 7.38 5.57
CA LEU A 13 3.25 6.06 5.93
C LEU A 13 4.61 5.85 5.27
N GLY A 14 5.52 6.78 5.57
CA GLY A 14 6.90 6.79 5.07
C GLY A 14 7.84 5.89 5.85
N ASP A 15 7.39 5.37 6.99
CA ASP A 15 8.19 4.45 7.78
C ASP A 15 8.12 3.04 7.17
N LEU A 16 9.00 2.83 6.20
CA LEU A 16 9.26 1.52 5.64
C LEU A 16 9.84 0.58 6.70
N ASP A 17 10.14 1.07 7.93
CA ASP A 17 10.76 0.29 8.99
C ASP A 17 9.91 -0.77 9.69
N ILE A 18 8.61 -0.81 9.38
CA ILE A 18 7.65 -1.73 9.98
C ILE A 18 7.94 -3.23 9.76
N LEU A 19 8.74 -3.59 8.74
CA LEU A 19 9.01 -4.98 8.41
C LEU A 19 10.35 -5.47 8.98
N GLU A 20 10.36 -6.69 9.51
CA GLU A 20 11.56 -7.46 9.79
C GLU A 20 12.04 -8.21 8.53
N GLN A 21 13.34 -8.51 8.45
CA GLN A 21 13.94 -9.33 7.37
C GLN A 21 13.65 -8.79 5.96
N ARG A 22 13.91 -7.50 5.74
CA ARG A 22 13.49 -6.85 4.50
C ARG A 22 14.30 -7.28 3.29
N THR A 23 13.60 -7.40 2.16
CA THR A 23 14.20 -7.63 0.85
C THR A 23 13.43 -6.84 -0.20
N GLU A 24 14.15 -6.09 -1.02
CA GLU A 24 13.57 -5.40 -2.16
C GLU A 24 13.42 -6.35 -3.35
N LYS A 25 12.28 -6.29 -4.04
CA LYS A 25 12.00 -7.08 -5.24
C LYS A 25 11.42 -6.20 -6.33
N CYS A 26 12.18 -6.02 -7.40
CA CYS A 26 11.69 -5.45 -8.65
C CYS A 26 10.79 -6.47 -9.36
N VAL A 27 9.62 -6.03 -9.83
CA VAL A 27 8.70 -6.86 -10.60
C VAL A 27 8.12 -6.05 -11.76
N ASP A 28 7.85 -6.74 -12.87
CA ASP A 28 7.07 -6.21 -13.98
C ASP A 28 5.70 -6.88 -13.99
N THR A 29 4.68 -6.15 -14.44
CA THR A 29 3.31 -6.67 -14.57
C THR A 29 2.80 -6.48 -16.00
N PRO A 30 1.74 -7.20 -16.42
CA PRO A 30 1.07 -6.95 -17.70
C PRO A 30 0.53 -5.52 -17.86
N PHE A 31 0.42 -4.76 -16.77
CA PHE A 31 -0.03 -3.37 -16.77
C PHE A 31 1.12 -2.36 -16.67
N GLY A 32 2.37 -2.81 -16.79
CA GLY A 32 3.57 -2.00 -16.61
C GLY A 32 4.17 -2.12 -15.21
N LYS A 33 5.00 -1.15 -14.83
CA LYS A 33 5.67 -1.15 -13.52
C LYS A 33 4.75 -0.70 -12.40
N PRO A 34 4.84 -1.30 -11.21
CA PRO A 34 4.27 -0.74 -9.99
C PRO A 34 4.92 0.60 -9.62
N SER A 35 4.34 1.29 -8.64
CA SER A 35 4.82 2.60 -8.17
C SER A 35 6.26 2.60 -7.63
N ASP A 36 6.72 1.48 -7.09
CA ASP A 36 8.10 1.25 -6.63
C ASP A 36 8.38 -0.27 -6.63
N VAL A 37 9.55 -0.68 -6.16
CA VAL A 37 9.82 -2.08 -5.82
C VAL A 37 8.89 -2.54 -4.70
N LEU A 38 8.66 -3.85 -4.64
CA LEU A 38 8.02 -4.46 -3.48
C LEU A 38 9.06 -4.63 -2.36
N ILE A 39 8.69 -4.28 -1.13
CA ILE A 39 9.50 -4.57 0.05
C ILE A 39 8.88 -5.76 0.77
N LEU A 40 9.52 -6.92 0.66
CA LEU A 40 9.09 -8.14 1.31
C LEU A 40 9.65 -8.17 2.73
N GLY A 41 8.91 -8.77 3.66
CA GLY A 41 9.39 -8.99 5.01
C GLY A 41 8.34 -9.66 5.88
N LYS A 42 8.47 -9.46 7.19
CA LYS A 42 7.53 -10.00 8.17
C LYS A 42 7.16 -8.96 9.21
N ILE A 43 5.93 -9.08 9.71
CA ILE A 43 5.54 -8.49 10.99
C ILE A 43 5.31 -9.67 11.93
N LYS A 44 6.21 -9.86 12.90
CA LYS A 44 6.26 -11.07 13.74
C LYS A 44 6.33 -12.33 12.84
N LYS A 45 5.30 -13.19 12.87
CA LYS A 45 5.24 -14.44 12.10
C LYS A 45 4.49 -14.34 10.77
N VAL A 46 3.93 -13.17 10.45
CA VAL A 46 3.09 -12.98 9.26
C VAL A 46 3.92 -12.39 8.13
N HIS A 47 3.86 -13.02 6.95
CA HIS A 47 4.51 -12.50 5.75
C HIS A 47 3.77 -11.28 5.22
N CYS A 48 4.52 -10.21 4.97
CA CYS A 48 4.00 -8.96 4.47
C CYS A 48 4.76 -8.48 3.23
N VAL A 49 4.09 -7.70 2.41
CA VAL A 49 4.65 -7.06 1.21
C VAL A 49 4.24 -5.60 1.22
N LEU A 50 5.18 -4.69 1.41
CA LEU A 50 4.94 -3.25 1.45
C LEU A 50 5.21 -2.63 0.07
N LEU A 51 4.33 -1.72 -0.33
CA LEU A 51 4.43 -0.94 -1.57
C LEU A 51 4.05 0.52 -1.29
N ALA A 52 4.95 1.45 -1.62
CA ALA A 52 4.69 2.88 -1.53
C ALA A 52 3.82 3.34 -2.73
N ARG A 53 2.61 3.83 -2.45
CA ARG A 53 1.63 4.23 -3.50
C ARG A 53 2.18 5.29 -4.44
N HIS A 54 2.89 6.27 -3.90
CA HIS A 54 3.44 7.42 -4.63
C HIS A 54 4.93 7.25 -4.99
N GLY A 55 5.46 6.03 -4.82
CA GLY A 55 6.90 5.77 -4.79
C GLY A 55 7.54 6.23 -3.48
N ARG A 56 8.69 5.66 -3.11
CA ARG A 56 9.37 5.97 -1.82
C ARG A 56 9.83 7.44 -1.71
N ARG A 57 9.99 8.11 -2.86
CA ARG A 57 10.33 9.54 -2.95
C ARG A 57 9.10 10.45 -3.10
N HIS A 58 7.89 9.88 -3.04
CA HIS A 58 6.62 10.61 -3.16
C HIS A 58 6.49 11.44 -4.45
N THR A 59 7.01 10.92 -5.57
CA THR A 59 7.09 11.64 -6.85
C THR A 59 5.92 11.38 -7.80
N ILE A 60 5.07 10.39 -7.51
CA ILE A 60 3.96 10.01 -8.40
C ILE A 60 2.67 10.66 -7.90
N MET A 61 2.08 11.55 -8.69
CA MET A 61 0.80 12.18 -8.39
C MET A 61 -0.35 11.15 -8.37
N PRO A 62 -1.41 11.34 -7.56
CA PRO A 62 -2.52 10.38 -7.43
C PRO A 62 -3.10 9.90 -8.77
N THR A 63 -3.33 10.82 -9.72
CA THR A 63 -3.86 10.51 -11.06
C THR A 63 -2.93 9.63 -11.91
N ASN A 64 -1.62 9.65 -11.62
CA ASN A 64 -0.60 8.92 -12.36
C ASN A 64 -0.18 7.61 -11.69
N VAL A 65 -0.80 7.25 -10.56
CA VAL A 65 -0.52 5.98 -9.88
C VAL A 65 -1.02 4.83 -10.76
N ASN A 66 -0.14 3.86 -11.04
CA ASN A 66 -0.53 2.66 -11.77
C ASN A 66 -1.21 1.64 -10.85
N PHE A 67 -2.47 1.90 -10.50
CA PHE A 67 -3.24 1.05 -9.58
C PHE A 67 -3.32 -0.41 -10.05
N ARG A 68 -3.45 -0.64 -11.36
CA ARG A 68 -3.51 -2.01 -11.91
C ARG A 68 -2.20 -2.77 -11.69
N ALA A 69 -1.05 -2.15 -11.96
CA ALA A 69 0.25 -2.77 -11.72
C ALA A 69 0.49 -3.02 -10.22
N ASN A 70 0.11 -2.08 -9.35
CA ASN A 70 0.25 -2.23 -7.90
C ASN A 70 -0.53 -3.44 -7.36
N ILE A 71 -1.82 -3.55 -7.71
CA ILE A 71 -2.67 -4.66 -7.28
C ILE A 71 -2.19 -5.99 -7.89
N TRP A 72 -1.81 -5.97 -9.18
CA TRP A 72 -1.31 -7.18 -9.84
C TRP A 72 -0.02 -7.69 -9.23
N ALA A 73 0.94 -6.81 -8.93
CA ALA A 73 2.20 -7.17 -8.31
C ALA A 73 2.01 -7.83 -6.94
N LEU A 74 1.13 -7.27 -6.10
CA LEU A 74 0.80 -7.87 -4.81
C LEU A 74 0.11 -9.24 -4.96
N LYS A 75 -0.81 -9.37 -5.93
CA LYS A 75 -1.46 -10.65 -6.25
C LYS A 75 -0.46 -11.69 -6.75
N GLN A 76 0.46 -11.33 -7.64
CA GLN A 76 1.50 -12.20 -8.17
C GLN A 76 2.49 -12.64 -7.08
N GLU A 77 2.77 -11.77 -6.11
CA GLU A 77 3.56 -12.10 -4.91
C GLU A 77 2.78 -13.00 -3.93
N GLY A 78 1.51 -13.33 -4.22
CA GLY A 78 0.69 -14.22 -3.41
C GLY A 78 0.06 -13.55 -2.19
N CYS A 79 -0.10 -12.23 -2.20
CA CYS A 79 -0.86 -11.53 -1.16
C CYS A 79 -2.33 -11.99 -1.21
N THR A 80 -2.84 -12.33 -0.05
CA THR A 80 -4.22 -12.78 0.18
C THR A 80 -5.14 -11.66 0.64
N HIS A 81 -4.56 -10.63 1.25
CA HIS A 81 -5.25 -9.47 1.79
C HIS A 81 -4.43 -8.22 1.46
N ILE A 82 -5.10 -7.06 1.40
CA ILE A 82 -4.46 -5.76 1.25
C ILE A 82 -4.98 -4.84 2.35
N ILE A 83 -4.07 -4.19 3.06
CA ILE A 83 -4.36 -3.07 3.96
C ILE A 83 -3.73 -1.82 3.36
N ALA A 84 -4.52 -0.77 3.15
CA ALA A 84 -4.05 0.47 2.55
C ALA A 84 -4.29 1.63 3.51
N THR A 85 -3.36 2.59 3.53
CA THR A 85 -3.48 3.81 4.35
C THR A 85 -3.64 5.02 3.46
N THR A 86 -4.47 5.98 3.86
CA THR A 86 -4.67 7.18 3.06
C THR A 86 -4.82 8.38 3.97
N ALA A 87 -4.08 9.46 3.67
CA ALA A 87 -4.36 10.76 4.24
C ALA A 87 -5.61 11.32 3.56
N CYS A 88 -6.49 11.94 4.33
CA CYS A 88 -7.71 12.58 3.83
C CYS A 88 -8.08 13.78 4.71
N GLY A 89 -8.95 14.63 4.18
CA GLY A 89 -9.61 15.68 4.95
C GLY A 89 -10.98 15.20 5.42
N SER A 90 -11.36 15.55 6.65
CA SER A 90 -12.70 15.27 7.15
C SER A 90 -13.75 16.17 6.47
N LEU A 91 -14.96 15.64 6.32
CA LEU A 91 -16.17 16.36 5.92
C LEU A 91 -17.23 16.40 7.03
N GLN A 92 -16.85 15.99 8.25
CA GLN A 92 -17.71 15.90 9.43
C GLN A 92 -16.98 16.46 10.65
N GLU A 93 -17.66 17.24 11.48
CA GLU A 93 -17.06 17.94 12.62
C GLU A 93 -16.49 16.97 13.67
N GLU A 94 -17.14 15.81 13.85
CA GLU A 94 -16.79 14.80 14.85
C GLU A 94 -15.54 13.96 14.49
N ILE A 95 -15.11 13.99 13.23
CA ILE A 95 -13.89 13.30 12.78
C ILE A 95 -12.75 14.33 12.75
N GLN A 96 -11.89 14.28 13.76
CA GLN A 96 -10.85 15.26 14.00
C GLN A 96 -9.51 14.89 13.35
N PRO A 97 -8.61 15.85 13.09
CA PRO A 97 -7.25 15.56 12.64
C PRO A 97 -6.53 14.59 13.60
N GLY A 98 -6.09 13.45 13.07
CA GLY A 98 -5.46 12.37 13.84
C GLY A 98 -6.35 11.16 14.09
N ASP A 99 -7.67 11.31 13.90
CA ASP A 99 -8.59 10.18 14.00
C ASP A 99 -8.38 9.18 12.85
N ILE A 100 -8.62 7.90 13.14
CA ILE A 100 -8.58 6.82 12.17
C ILE A 100 -10.02 6.44 11.81
N VAL A 101 -10.31 6.41 10.51
CA VAL A 101 -11.58 5.92 9.98
C VAL A 101 -11.33 4.63 9.22
N ILE A 102 -12.02 3.56 9.62
CA ILE A 102 -12.09 2.31 8.85
C ILE A 102 -13.28 2.42 7.91
N ILE A 103 -13.03 2.97 6.71
CA ILE A 103 -14.08 3.22 5.72
C ILE A 103 -14.71 1.91 5.22
N ASP A 104 -16.01 1.94 4.98
CA ASP A 104 -16.80 0.82 4.44
C ASP A 104 -17.52 1.17 3.13
N GLN A 105 -17.52 2.45 2.74
CA GLN A 105 -18.13 2.99 1.52
C GLN A 105 -17.24 4.05 0.86
N PHE A 106 -17.50 4.33 -0.42
CA PHE A 106 -16.89 5.41 -1.18
C PHE A 106 -17.85 5.92 -2.26
N ILE A 107 -17.59 7.13 -2.77
CA ILE A 107 -18.27 7.68 -3.94
C ILE A 107 -17.21 7.88 -5.03
N ASP A 108 -17.46 7.32 -6.21
CA ASP A 108 -16.69 7.57 -7.41
C ASP A 108 -17.53 8.39 -8.39
N ARG A 109 -16.88 9.08 -9.32
CA ARG A 109 -17.51 10.01 -10.25
C ARG A 109 -18.28 9.32 -11.37
#